data_AF-A0A657AQZ9-F1
#
_entry.id   AF-A0A657AQZ9-F1
#
_cell.length_a   1.000
_cell.length_b   1.000
_cell.length_c   1.000
_cell.angle_alpha   90.00
_cell.angle_beta   90.00
_cell.angle_gamma   90.00
#
_symmetry.space_group_name_H-M   'P 1'
#
loop_
_entity.id
_entity.type
_entity.pdbx_description
1 polymer ?
#
loop_
_entity_poly.entity_id
_entity_poly.type
_entity_poly.pdbx_seq_one_letter_code
_entity_poly.pdbx_strand_id
1 'polypeptide(L)' 'MFSDTLAIEVLGVTPFEHDISLAINADIASTKRLSPTVTLNYHLINSGSKFQPYVGMSLNYTAFFEGK' A
#
# COMPACT_ATOMS: atom_id res chain seq x y z
N MET A 1 -5.38 -12.18 13.83
CA MET A 1 -5.71 -10.84 14.33
C MET A 1 -4.93 -10.65 15.63
N PHE A 2 -4.41 -9.45 15.89
CA PHE A 2 -3.59 -9.18 17.09
C PHE A 2 -4.45 -9.12 18.37
N SER A 3 -5.75 -8.83 18.20
CA SER A 3 -6.83 -8.99 19.19
C SER A 3 -8.16 -9.27 18.43
N ASP A 4 -9.27 -9.51 19.12
CA ASP A 4 -10.59 -9.78 18.52
C ASP A 4 -11.09 -8.64 17.60
N THR A 5 -10.58 -7.42 17.77
CA THR A 5 -10.95 -6.25 16.96
C THR A 5 -9.77 -5.59 16.23
N LEU A 6 -8.52 -5.84 16.65
CA LEU A 6 -7.33 -5.23 16.06
C LEU A 6 -6.59 -6.19 15.13
N ALA A 7 -6.31 -5.74 13.91
CA ALA A 7 -5.52 -6.47 12.92
C ALA A 7 -4.45 -5.57 12.31
N ILE A 8 -3.32 -6.17 11.94
CA ILE A 8 -2.28 -5.53 11.14
C ILE A 8 -2.30 -6.20 9.77
N GLU A 9 -2.33 -5.40 8.72
CA GLU A 9 -2.30 -5.85 7.33
C GLU A 9 -1.05 -5.28 6.64
N VAL A 10 -0.43 -6.10 5.81
CA VAL A 10 0.70 -5.68 4.98
C VAL A 10 0.30 -5.87 3.52
N LEU A 11 0.18 -4.75 2.81
CA LEU A 11 -0.06 -4.73 1.38
C LEU A 11 1.29 -4.62 0.68
N GLY A 12 1.73 -5.76 0.15
CA GLY A 12 2.83 -5.83 -0.79
C GLY A 12 2.32 -5.56 -2.20
N VAL A 13 3.13 -4.88 -3.00
CA VAL A 13 2.90 -4.74 -4.43
C VAL A 13 4.21 -5.07 -5.13
N THR A 14 4.16 -5.63 -6.33
CA THR A 14 5.39 -5.88 -7.11
C THR A 14 6.05 -4.56 -7.49
N PRO A 15 7.38 -4.54 -7.74
CA PRO A 15 8.03 -3.34 -8.26
C PRO A 15 7.34 -2.87 -9.55
N PHE A 16 6.92 -1.61 -9.60
CA PHE A 16 6.34 -1.01 -10.82
C PHE A 16 7.29 0.02 -11.40
N GLU A 17 7.44 -0.01 -12.72
CA GLU A 17 8.15 1.00 -13.49
C GLU A 17 7.22 2.18 -13.76
N HIS A 18 7.76 3.39 -13.62
CA HIS A 18 7.05 4.64 -13.86
C HIS A 18 7.95 5.57 -14.66
N ASP A 19 7.49 5.94 -15.85
CA ASP A 19 8.17 6.89 -16.71
C ASP A 19 7.83 8.32 -16.28
N ILE A 20 8.83 9.19 -16.25
CA ILE A 20 8.72 10.60 -15.85
C ILE A 20 8.85 11.43 -17.13
N SER A 21 7.78 12.14 -17.49
CA SER A 21 7.74 12.99 -18.68
C SER A 21 7.55 14.46 -18.29
N LEU A 22 8.38 15.35 -18.85
CA LEU A 22 8.29 16.80 -18.61
C LEU A 22 7.41 17.53 -19.65
N ALA A 23 7.15 16.88 -20.79
CA ALA A 23 6.22 17.30 -21.82
C ALA A 23 5.49 16.08 -22.39
N ILE A 24 4.38 16.29 -23.11
CA ILE A 24 3.66 15.22 -23.80
C ILE A 24 4.65 14.49 -24.73
N ASN A 25 4.80 13.18 -24.53
CA ASN A 25 5.67 12.27 -25.29
C ASN A 25 7.18 12.54 -25.18
N ALA A 26 7.64 13.13 -24.08
CA ALA A 26 9.06 13.29 -23.80
C ALA A 26 9.41 12.65 -22.45
N ASP A 27 9.62 11.34 -22.44
CA ASP A 27 10.10 10.59 -21.27
C ASP A 27 11.57 10.92 -21.05
N ILE A 28 11.89 11.48 -19.89
CA ILE A 28 13.22 11.98 -19.54
C ILE A 28 13.94 11.11 -18.51
N ALA A 29 13.20 10.26 -17.81
CA ALA A 29 13.72 9.33 -16.83
C ALA A 29 12.69 8.21 -16.61
N SER A 30 13.15 7.04 -16.20
CA SER A 30 12.28 6.00 -15.68
C SER A 30 12.72 5.59 -14.28
N THR A 31 11.78 5.23 -13.40
CA THR A 31 12.10 4.71 -12.08
C THR A 31 11.20 3.55 -11.68
N LYS A 32 11.78 2.54 -11.05
CA LYS A 32 11.04 1.49 -10.37
C LYS A 32 10.78 1.88 -8.93
N ARG A 33 9.52 1.71 -8.52
CA ARG A 33 9.06 1.92 -7.15
C ARG A 33 8.48 0.65 -6.54
N LEU A 34 8.69 0.50 -5.24
CA LEU A 34 8.01 -0.47 -4.40
C LEU A 34 7.33 0.30 -3.28
N SER A 35 6.02 0.11 -3.13
CA SER A 35 5.18 0.85 -2.19
C SER A 35 4.55 -0.08 -1.14
N PRO A 36 5.33 -0.75 -0.28
CA PRO A 36 4.76 -1.49 0.83
C PRO A 36 3.91 -0.56 1.70
N THR A 37 2.71 -1.03 2.04
CA THR A 37 1.79 -0.32 2.93
C THR A 37 1.48 -1.19 4.12
N VAL A 38 1.65 -0.64 5.32
CA VAL A 38 1.26 -1.30 6.56
C VAL A 38 0.01 -0.59 7.08
N THR A 39 -1.04 -1.36 7.32
CA THR A 39 -2.32 -0.85 7.78
C THR A 39 -2.67 -1.45 9.13
N LEU A 40 -3.02 -0.60 10.09
CA LEU A 40 -3.66 -0.99 11.33
C LEU A 40 -5.18 -0.90 11.14
N ASN A 41 -5.86 -2.03 11.27
CA ASN A 41 -7.30 -2.16 11.09
C ASN A 41 -8.00 -2.41 12.43
N TYR A 42 -9.05 -1.66 12.70
CA TYR A 42 -9.97 -1.85 13.83
C TYR A 42 -11.35 -2.29 13.32
N HIS A 43 -11.77 -3.49 13.70
CA HIS A 43 -13.04 -4.09 13.31
C HIS A 43 -14.15 -3.63 14.26
N LEU A 44 -15.24 -3.11 13.70
CA LEU A 44 -16.30 -2.45 14.46
C LEU A 44 -17.25 -3.42 15.16
N ILE A 45 -17.27 -4.68 14.75
CA ILE A 45 -18.20 -5.69 15.26
C ILE A 45 -17.46 -7.01 15.56
N ASN A 46 -18.19 -7.93 16.21
CA ASN A 46 -17.64 -9.20 16.69
C ASN A 46 -17.04 -10.07 15.57
N SER A 47 -15.93 -10.75 15.89
CA SER A 47 -15.14 -11.63 15.01
C SER A 47 -15.91 -12.85 14.46
N GLY A 48 -17.07 -13.19 15.03
CA GLY A 48 -17.96 -14.26 14.56
C GLY A 48 -18.95 -13.84 13.46
N SER A 49 -19.02 -12.55 13.11
CA SER A 49 -19.92 -12.08 12.04
C SER A 49 -19.35 -12.39 10.65
N LYS A 50 -20.22 -12.79 9.72
CA LYS A 50 -19.84 -13.00 8.30
C LYS A 50 -19.46 -11.72 7.57
N PHE A 51 -19.94 -10.58 8.04
CA PHE A 51 -19.62 -9.26 7.50
C PHE A 51 -18.92 -8.47 8.60
N GLN A 52 -17.71 -7.98 8.36
CA GLN A 52 -16.91 -7.29 9.36
C GLN A 52 -16.39 -5.95 8.82
N PRO A 53 -17.16 -4.86 8.95
CA PRO A 53 -16.67 -3.54 8.61
C PRO A 53 -15.54 -3.15 9.56
N TYR A 54 -14.55 -2.46 9.02
CA TYR A 54 -13.39 -1.97 9.76
C TYR A 54 -13.07 -0.52 9.39
N VAL A 55 -12.38 0.16 10.29
CA VAL A 55 -11.70 1.43 10.02
C VAL A 55 -10.22 1.20 10.13
N GLY A 56 -9.45 1.76 9.19
CA GLY A 56 -8.01 1.54 9.10
C GLY A 56 -7.23 2.84 9.10
N MET A 57 -6.02 2.80 9.63
CA MET A 57 -5.00 3.81 9.42
C MET A 57 -3.77 3.17 8.80
N SER A 58 -3.28 3.75 7.72
CA SER A 58 -2.20 3.17 6.92
C SER A 58 -0.97 4.06 6.91
N LEU A 59 0.20 3.42 6.94
CA LEU A 59 1.49 4.03 6.67
C LEU A 59 2.02 3.45 5.37
N ASN A 60 2.27 4.32 4.40
CA ASN A 60 2.90 3.96 3.13
C ASN A 60 4.38 4.31 3.17
N TYR A 61 5.23 3.36 2.78
CA TYR A 61 6.63 3.63 2.52
C TYR A 61 6.90 3.33 1.05
N THR A 62 7.27 4.33 0.26
CA THR A 62 7.61 4.14 -1.15
C THR A 62 9.12 4.30 -1.34
N ALA A 63 9.77 3.23 -1.76
CA ALA A 63 11.19 3.20 -2.10
C ALA A 63 11.37 3.14 -3.62
N PHE A 64 12.35 3.89 -4.12
CA PHE A 64 12.77 3.92 -5.52
C PHE A 64 14.21 3.39 -5.61
N PHE A 65 14.50 2.41 -6.47
CA PHE A 65 15.80 1.71 -6.43
C PHE A 65 16.38 1.23 -7.76
N GLU A 66 15.71 1.48 -8.88
CA GLU A 66 16.32 1.39 -10.21
C GLU A 66 15.77 2.54 -11.03
N GLY A 67 16.62 3.32 -11.65
CA GLY A 67 16.20 4.36 -12.59
C GLY A 67 17.23 4.53 -13.69
N LYS A 68 16.76 4.78 -14.90
CA LYS A 68 17.60 5.03 -16.07
C LYS A 68 17.37 6.44 -16.57
#